data_AF-A0A212DF08-F1
#
_entry.id   AF-A0A212DF08-F1
#
_cell.length_a   1.000
_cell.length_b   1.000
_cell.length_c   1.000
_cell.angle_alpha   90.00
_cell.angle_beta   90.00
_cell.angle_gamma   90.00
#
_symmetry.space_group_name_H-M   'P 1'
#
loop_
_entity.id
_entity.type
_entity.pdbx_description
1 polymer ?
#
loop_
_entity_poly.entity_id
_entity_poly.type
_entity_poly.pdbx_seq_one_letter_code
_entity_poly.pdbx_strand_id
1 'polypeptide(L)'
;KLLGSDIFTGEPSLLPDGPVDQLHASVLGLRELLQPEGHHWETEQTPSPTPSQPWQRLLLRLKILRSLQAFVAVAARVFAHGAATLSP
;
A
#
# COMPACT_ATOMS: atom_id res chain seq x y z
N LYS A 1 -1.18 5.89 -1.07
CA LYS A 1 -2.48 6.57 -1.31
C LYS A 1 -3.64 5.88 -0.57
N LEU A 2 -4.08 4.66 -0.93
CA LEU A 2 -5.23 4.00 -0.27
C LEU A 2 -5.06 3.76 1.24
N LEU A 3 -3.90 3.30 1.69
CA LEU A 3 -3.63 3.05 3.11
C LEU A 3 -3.66 4.32 3.99
N GLY A 4 -3.44 5.50 3.41
CA GLY A 4 -3.55 6.80 4.10
C GLY A 4 -4.88 7.52 3.87
N SER A 5 -5.85 6.87 3.23
CA SER A 5 -7.18 7.44 2.99
C SER A 5 -8.11 7.26 4.19
N ASP A 6 -9.27 7.92 4.18
CA ASP A 6 -10.31 7.78 5.20
C ASP A 6 -10.90 6.36 5.29
N ILE A 7 -10.57 5.47 4.34
CA ILE A 7 -10.85 4.04 4.47
C ILE A 7 -10.17 3.47 5.72
N PHE A 8 -8.91 3.83 5.99
CA PHE A 8 -8.11 3.30 7.10
C PHE A 8 -7.98 4.28 8.27
N THR A 9 -8.09 5.59 8.04
CA THR A 9 -8.04 6.62 9.09
C THR A 9 -9.40 7.01 9.64
N GLY A 10 -10.49 6.73 8.91
CA GLY A 10 -11.86 7.00 9.35
C GLY A 10 -12.46 5.89 10.22
N GLU A 11 -13.67 6.13 10.72
CA GLU A 11 -14.37 5.20 11.61
C GLU A 11 -14.76 3.87 10.94
N PRO A 12 -14.59 2.71 11.61
CA PRO A 12 -14.03 2.55 12.95
C PRO A 12 -12.52 2.77 12.95
N SER A 13 -12.02 3.65 13.83
CA SER A 13 -10.61 4.04 13.86
C SER A 13 -9.70 2.84 14.19
N LEU A 14 -8.53 2.84 13.54
CA LEU A 14 -7.45 1.92 13.87
C LEU A 14 -6.55 2.57 14.92
N LEU A 15 -5.87 1.75 15.72
CA LEU A 15 -4.88 2.25 16.67
C LEU A 15 -3.76 2.97 15.90
N PRO A 16 -3.35 4.17 16.34
CA PRO A 16 -2.18 4.83 15.79
C PRO A 16 -0.94 3.97 16.07
N ASP A 17 0.04 4.05 15.16
CA ASP A 17 1.26 3.23 15.17
C ASP A 17 0.96 1.73 15.11
N GLY A 18 -0.21 1.39 14.56
CA GLY A 18 -0.64 0.01 14.38
C GLY A 18 0.05 -0.68 13.20
N PRO A 19 -0.26 -1.97 12.98
CA PRO A 19 0.33 -2.74 11.87
C PRO A 19 0.00 -2.16 10.49
N VAL A 20 -1.11 -1.43 10.36
CA VAL A 20 -1.49 -0.76 9.11
C VAL A 20 -0.61 0.46 8.84
N ASP A 21 -0.23 1.21 9.88
CA ASP A 21 0.65 2.37 9.75
C ASP A 21 2.07 1.94 9.37
N GLN A 22 2.57 0.89 10.03
CA GLN A 22 3.85 0.28 9.66
C GLN A 22 3.84 -0.25 8.22
N LEU A 23 2.72 -0.85 7.79
CA LEU A 23 2.55 -1.30 6.41
C LEU A 23 2.54 -0.12 5.43
N HIS A 24 1.86 0.98 5.76
CA HIS A 24 1.84 2.18 4.95
C HIS A 24 3.26 2.77 4.79
N ALA A 25 3.99 2.91 5.89
CA ALA A 25 5.37 3.38 5.89
C ALA A 25 6.29 2.46 5.06
N SER A 26 6.15 1.15 5.21
CA SER A 26 6.97 0.16 4.48
C SER A 26 6.71 0.19 2.97
N VAL A 27 5.44 0.35 2.56
CA VAL A 27 5.08 0.49 1.13
C VAL A 27 5.60 1.81 0.56
N LEU A 28 5.59 2.89 1.35
CA LEU A 28 6.15 4.17 0.93
C LEU A 28 7.68 4.08 0.77
N GLY A 29 8.38 3.51 1.74
CA GLY A 29 9.83 3.29 1.66
C GLY A 29 10.21 2.40 0.48
N LEU A 30 9.45 1.34 0.19
CA LEU A 30 9.67 0.53 -1.01
C LEU A 30 9.48 1.34 -2.30
N ARG A 31 8.47 2.22 -2.36
CA ARG A 31 8.26 3.12 -3.51
C ARG A 31 9.47 4.03 -3.70
N GLU A 32 9.99 4.62 -2.63
CA GLU A 32 11.16 5.50 -2.68
C GLU A 32 12.41 4.76 -3.19
N LEU A 33 12.67 3.54 -2.70
CA LEU A 33 13.80 2.72 -3.17
C LEU A 33 13.73 2.36 -4.66
N LEU A 34 12.52 2.28 -5.20
CA LEU A 34 12.31 1.96 -6.61
C LEU A 34 12.34 3.18 -7.51
N GLN A 35 12.37 4.39 -6.94
CA GLN A 35 12.36 5.62 -7.73
C GLN A 35 13.78 6.12 -8.01
N PRO A 36 14.31 6.02 -9.25
CA PRO A 36 15.57 6.63 -9.63
C PRO A 36 15.46 8.16 -9.57
N GLU A 37 16.52 8.81 -9.10
CA GLU A 37 16.64 10.25 -9.10
C GLU A 37 16.27 10.85 -10.46
N GLY A 38 15.21 11.68 -10.48
CA GLY A 38 14.77 12.44 -11.67
C GLY A 38 13.52 11.91 -12.39
N HIS A 39 12.97 10.76 -12.01
CA HIS A 39 11.68 10.26 -12.55
C HIS A 39 10.58 10.31 -11.49
N HIS A 40 9.75 11.36 -11.55
CA HIS A 40 8.59 11.50 -10.67
C HIS A 40 7.40 10.75 -11.29
N TRP A 41 7.22 9.46 -10.98
CA TRP A 41 6.04 8.69 -11.44
C TRP A 41 4.76 9.04 -10.64
N GLU A 42 4.53 10.32 -10.33
CA GLU A 42 3.27 10.77 -9.74
C GLU A 42 2.15 10.61 -10.78
N THR A 43 1.58 9.41 -10.85
CA THR A 43 0.29 9.24 -11.50
C THR A 43 -0.76 9.65 -10.46
N GLU A 44 -1.46 10.75 -10.73
CA GLU A 44 -2.66 11.13 -9.99
C GLU A 44 -3.74 10.06 -10.21
N GLN A 45 -3.70 9.00 -9.40
CA GLN A 45 -4.89 8.20 -9.16
C GLN A 45 -5.81 9.01 -8.27
N THR A 46 -6.91 9.49 -8.84
CA THR A 46 -8.05 10.01 -8.09
C THR A 46 -8.54 8.87 -7.19
N PRO A 47 -8.49 9.03 -5.85
CA PRO A 47 -9.09 8.03 -4.98
C PRO A 47 -10.58 7.96 -5.31
N SER A 48 -11.05 6.76 -5.64
CA SER A 48 -12.47 6.46 -5.84
C SER A 48 -13.29 6.96 -4.64
N PRO A 49 -14.54 7.41 -4.85
CA PRO A 49 -15.33 8.06 -3.81
C PRO A 49 -15.41 7.20 -2.56
N THR A 50 -15.08 7.77 -1.40
CA THR A 50 -14.99 6.98 -0.19
C THR A 50 -16.37 6.61 0.36
N PRO A 51 -16.61 5.34 0.77
CA PRO A 51 -17.89 4.94 1.31
C PRO A 51 -18.22 5.71 2.60
N SER A 52 -19.49 6.12 2.71
CA SER A 52 -20.00 6.89 3.85
C SER A 52 -20.26 6.03 5.09
N GLN A 53 -20.50 4.72 4.93
CA GLN A 53 -20.88 3.83 6.03
C GLN A 53 -19.66 3.11 6.66
N PRO A 54 -19.54 3.05 8.00
CA PRO A 54 -18.40 2.41 8.68
C PRO A 54 -18.21 0.91 8.33
N TRP A 55 -19.29 0.15 8.17
CA TRP A 55 -19.22 -1.27 7.82
C TRP A 55 -18.71 -1.49 6.39
N GLN A 56 -19.01 -0.58 5.45
CA GLN A 56 -18.49 -0.65 4.09
C GLN A 56 -16.98 -0.42 4.08
N ARG A 57 -16.49 0.51 4.90
CA ARG A 57 -15.04 0.72 5.08
C ARG A 57 -14.37 -0.54 5.60
N LEU A 58 -14.96 -1.24 6.59
CA LEU A 58 -14.39 -2.49 7.12
C LEU A 58 -14.26 -3.58 6.04
N LEU A 59 -15.29 -3.77 5.22
CA LEU A 59 -15.23 -4.71 4.10
C LEU A 59 -14.18 -4.29 3.06
N LEU A 60 -14.08 -2.99 2.79
CA LEU A 60 -13.12 -2.46 1.82
C LEU A 60 -11.68 -2.61 2.31
N ARG A 61 -11.41 -2.40 3.60
CA ARG A 61 -10.10 -2.68 4.23
C ARG A 61 -9.65 -4.11 3.94
N LEU A 62 -10.53 -5.09 4.18
CA LEU A 62 -10.23 -6.51 3.92
C LEU A 62 -9.94 -6.77 2.43
N LYS A 63 -10.74 -6.20 1.53
CA LYS A 63 -10.51 -6.36 0.08
C LYS A 63 -9.18 -5.75 -0.35
N ILE A 64 -8.85 -4.55 0.13
CA ILE A 64 -7.58 -3.87 -0.17
C ILE A 64 -6.39 -4.67 0.38
N LEU A 65 -6.46 -5.12 1.63
CA LEU A 65 -5.37 -5.89 2.25
C LEU A 65 -5.12 -7.21 1.53
N ARG A 66 -6.18 -7.94 1.12
CA ARG A 66 -6.01 -9.17 0.32
C ARG A 66 -5.39 -8.90 -1.05
N SER A 67 -5.84 -7.85 -1.74
CA SER A 67 -5.25 -7.45 -3.01
C SER A 67 -3.78 -7.07 -2.85
N LEU A 68 -3.45 -6.36 -1.75
CA LEU A 68 -2.09 -5.95 -1.43
C LEU A 68 -1.19 -7.16 -1.13
N GLN A 69 -1.69 -8.17 -0.41
CA GLN A 69 -0.96 -9.42 -0.17
C GLN A 69 -0.58 -10.11 -1.50
N ALA A 70 -1.52 -10.22 -2.44
CA ALA A 70 -1.23 -10.80 -3.74
C ALA A 70 -0.18 -9.98 -4.52
N PHE A 71 -0.31 -8.65 -4.50
CA PHE A 71 0.65 -7.74 -5.13
C PHE A 71 2.06 -7.89 -4.53
N VAL A 72 2.19 -7.81 -3.22
CA VAL A 72 3.49 -7.89 -2.53
C VAL A 72 4.12 -9.27 -2.71
N ALA A 73 3.34 -10.35 -2.79
CA ALA A 73 3.87 -11.68 -3.06
C ALA A 73 4.57 -11.75 -4.44
N VAL A 74 4.01 -11.09 -5.46
CA VAL A 74 4.65 -10.99 -6.77
C VAL A 74 5.89 -10.10 -6.70
N ALA A 75 5.78 -8.92 -6.10
CA ALA A 75 6.90 -7.99 -5.95
C ALA A 75 8.09 -8.64 -5.22
N ALA A 76 7.84 -9.32 -4.10
CA ALA A 76 8.85 -10.05 -3.35
C ALA A 76 9.55 -11.11 -4.20
N ARG A 77 8.81 -11.83 -5.05
CA ARG A 77 9.40 -12.83 -5.95
C ARG A 77 10.29 -12.17 -7.02
N VAL A 78 9.87 -11.02 -7.56
CA VAL A 78 10.68 -10.23 -8.51
C VAL A 78 11.98 -9.77 -7.85
N PHE A 79 11.92 -9.17 -6.66
CA PHE A 79 13.13 -8.72 -5.96
C PHE A 79 14.04 -9.86 -5.55
N ALA A 80 13.49 -10.97 -5.03
CA ALA A 80 14.27 -12.13 -4.67
C ALA A 80 14.99 -12.73 -5.89
N HIS A 81 14.29 -12.86 -7.02
CA HIS A 81 14.88 -13.35 -8.25
C HIS A 81 15.97 -12.40 -8.79
N GLY A 82 15.70 -11.09 -8.82
CA GLY A 82 16.67 -10.09 -9.25
C GLY A 82 17.92 -10.09 -8.38
N ALA A 83 17.76 -10.17 -7.05
CA ALA A 83 18.88 -10.27 -6.12
C ALA A 83 19.72 -11.55 -6.32
N ALA A 84 19.09 -12.67 -6.69
CA ALA A 84 19.79 -13.94 -6.89
C ALA A 84 20.47 -14.08 -8.26
N THR A 85 20.00 -13.38 -9.30
CA THR A 85 20.42 -13.64 -10.69
C THR A 85 20.99 -12.42 -11.43
N LEU A 86 20.72 -11.21 -10.95
CA LEU A 86 21.13 -9.95 -11.60
C LEU A 86 22.12 -9.14 -10.75
N SER A 87 22.34 -9.51 -9.49
CA SER A 87 23.36 -8.88 -8.65
C SER A 87 24.75 -9.45 -8.99
N PRO A 88 25.72 -8.60 -9.37
CA PRO A 88 27.06 -9.02 -9.77
C PRO A 88 27.94 -9.52 -8.62
#